data_AF-A1JLE1-F1
#
_entry.id   AF-A1JLE1-F1
#
_cell.length_a   1.000
_cell.length_b   1.000
_cell.length_c   1.000
_cell.angle_alpha   90.00
_cell.angle_beta   90.00
_cell.angle_gamma   90.00
#
_symmetry.space_group_name_H-M   'P 1'
#
loop_
_entity.id
_entity.type
_entity.pdbx_description
1 polymer ?
#
loop_
_entity_poly.entity_id
_entity_poly.type
_entity_poly.pdbx_seq_one_letter_code
_entity_poly.pdbx_strand_id
1 'polypeptide(L)'
;MKLRVLSLLVPALLVAGSAGAAEIYNKDGNKLDLYGKVDGLHYFSDDKSKDGDQSYMRFGLKGETQISDQLTGYGQWEYQANLNKAEDQDQGNFTRIGFAGLKFADYGSFDYGRNYGVLYDVTSWTDVLPEFGGDTYGADNFLSQRGNGMATYRNTNFFGLVDGLNFALQYQGKNGSGTETDNGRDVQGQNGDGYGMSLSYDLGWGVSASAAMASSKRTDEQNNLAFGHGDRADAYSGGLKYDANNVYLAATYAQTYNLTRFGNFKNNTDSGFANKAQNIELVAQYQFDFGLRPSVAYLQSKGKDLGNGYSDQDLVKYVDVGATYYFNKNMSTYVDYKINLLDENEFTKNAGINTDDIVAVGLVYQF
;
A
#
# COMPACT_ATOMS: atom_id res chain seq x y z
N MET A 1 -8.89 42.84 2.13
CA MET A 1 -8.10 42.02 3.08
C MET A 1 -7.26 41.04 2.28
N LYS A 2 -5.95 40.96 2.55
CA LYS A 2 -5.01 40.09 1.84
C LYS A 2 -5.37 38.62 2.11
N LEU A 3 -5.79 37.88 1.08
CA LEU A 3 -5.89 36.43 1.07
C LEU A 3 -4.49 35.84 1.33
N ARG A 4 -4.20 35.46 2.57
CA ARG A 4 -3.07 34.57 2.86
C ARG A 4 -3.55 33.16 2.59
N VAL A 5 -3.32 32.68 1.38
CA VAL A 5 -3.42 31.26 1.04
C VAL A 5 -2.28 30.57 1.79
N LEU A 6 -2.55 30.10 3.00
CA LEU A 6 -1.68 29.15 3.68
C LEU A 6 -2.06 27.78 3.10
N SER A 7 -1.39 27.39 2.01
CA SER A 7 -1.48 26.03 1.49
C SER A 7 -0.91 25.08 2.54
N LEU A 8 -1.78 24.31 3.18
CA LEU A 8 -1.42 23.30 4.16
C LEU A 8 -0.54 22.23 3.49
N LEU A 9 0.68 22.09 4.00
CA LEU A 9 1.54 20.92 3.78
C LEU A 9 0.82 19.71 4.37
N VAL A 10 0.10 19.00 3.51
CA VAL A 10 -0.46 17.68 3.77
C VAL A 10 0.71 16.69 3.63
N PRO A 11 0.95 15.79 4.61
CA PRO A 11 1.97 14.74 4.49
C PRO A 11 1.88 14.01 3.14
N ALA A 12 3.02 13.86 2.46
CA ALA A 12 3.13 13.40 1.07
C ALA A 12 2.41 12.06 0.77
N LEU A 13 2.17 11.22 1.78
CA LEU A 13 1.44 9.95 1.65
C LEU A 13 -0.06 10.11 1.36
N LEU A 14 -0.63 11.29 1.60
CA LEU A 14 -2.04 11.57 1.33
C LEU A 14 -2.31 12.04 -0.10
N VAL A 15 -1.27 12.16 -0.94
CA VAL A 15 -1.38 12.75 -2.29
C VAL A 15 -1.69 11.72 -3.37
N ALA A 16 -1.45 10.42 -3.14
CA ALA A 16 -1.64 9.38 -4.16
C ALA A 16 -3.12 9.14 -4.57
N GLY A 17 -4.10 9.72 -3.87
CA GLY A 17 -5.53 9.63 -4.22
C GLY A 17 -6.27 10.98 -4.26
N SER A 18 -5.62 12.10 -3.95
CA SER A 18 -6.27 13.43 -3.88
C SER A 18 -6.02 14.31 -5.10
N ALA A 19 -5.25 13.83 -6.09
CA ALA A 19 -5.04 14.51 -7.37
C ALA A 19 -6.33 14.43 -8.22
N GLY A 20 -7.36 15.16 -7.82
CA GLY A 20 -8.69 15.08 -8.42
C GLY A 20 -9.75 15.70 -7.53
N ALA A 21 -9.59 15.52 -6.21
CA ALA A 21 -10.58 15.83 -5.19
C ALA A 21 -11.33 17.14 -5.42
N ALA A 22 -12.65 17.05 -5.43
CA ALA A 22 -13.56 18.17 -5.49
C ALA A 22 -13.81 18.72 -4.08
N GLU A 23 -13.34 19.94 -3.81
CA GLU A 23 -13.75 20.68 -2.62
C GLU A 23 -15.26 20.95 -2.73
N ILE A 24 -16.06 20.25 -1.92
CA ILE A 24 -17.53 20.37 -1.93
C ILE A 24 -18.04 21.26 -0.80
N TYR A 25 -17.20 21.55 0.20
CA TYR A 25 -17.52 22.46 1.29
C TYR A 25 -16.26 23.16 1.80
N ASN A 26 -16.35 24.48 1.97
CA ASN A 26 -15.28 25.29 2.56
C ASN A 26 -15.89 26.52 3.23
N LYS A 27 -16.19 26.40 4.52
CA LYS A 27 -16.83 27.47 5.28
C LYS A 27 -16.50 27.34 6.77
N ASP A 28 -16.32 28.50 7.42
CA ASP A 28 -16.12 28.63 8.86
C ASP A 28 -14.96 27.78 9.41
N GLY A 29 -13.85 27.73 8.67
CA GLY A 29 -12.66 26.97 9.04
C GLY A 29 -12.77 25.46 8.84
N ASN A 30 -13.86 24.97 8.25
CA ASN A 30 -14.06 23.57 7.91
C ASN A 30 -14.03 23.37 6.39
N LYS A 31 -13.29 22.35 5.96
CA LYS A 31 -13.14 21.93 4.58
C LYS A 31 -13.54 20.47 4.43
N LEU A 32 -14.25 20.15 3.36
CA LEU A 32 -14.58 18.79 2.99
C LEU A 32 -14.32 18.59 1.50
N ASP A 33 -13.40 17.70 1.23
CA ASP A 33 -13.07 17.21 -0.09
C ASP A 33 -13.78 15.88 -0.32
N LEU A 34 -14.46 15.77 -1.45
CA LEU A 34 -14.98 14.53 -1.99
C LEU A 34 -14.03 14.07 -3.09
N TYR A 35 -13.60 12.81 -3.04
CA TYR A 35 -12.73 12.27 -4.07
C TYR A 35 -13.14 10.85 -4.44
N GLY A 36 -12.74 10.42 -5.63
CA GLY A 36 -12.99 9.05 -6.06
C GLY A 36 -12.51 8.76 -7.46
N LYS A 37 -12.68 7.50 -7.85
CA LYS A 37 -12.47 7.05 -9.22
C LYS A 37 -13.41 5.91 -9.58
N VAL A 38 -13.69 5.78 -10.87
CA VAL A 38 -14.29 4.60 -11.49
C VAL A 38 -13.28 4.06 -12.48
N ASP A 39 -12.91 2.80 -12.32
CA ASP A 39 -11.91 2.09 -13.11
C ASP A 39 -12.62 0.98 -13.90
N GLY A 40 -12.86 1.22 -15.18
CA GLY A 40 -13.32 0.19 -16.10
C GLY A 40 -12.12 -0.63 -16.53
N LEU A 41 -11.97 -1.83 -15.97
CA LEU A 41 -10.73 -2.60 -16.00
C LEU A 41 -11.00 -4.04 -16.44
N HIS A 42 -10.16 -4.55 -17.34
CA HIS A 42 -10.20 -5.94 -17.78
C HIS A 42 -8.81 -6.56 -17.71
N TYR A 43 -8.74 -7.79 -17.22
CA TYR A 43 -7.54 -8.61 -17.21
C TYR A 43 -7.66 -9.70 -18.27
N PHE A 44 -6.58 -9.95 -19.00
CA PHE A 44 -6.42 -11.06 -19.93
C PHE A 44 -5.35 -11.99 -19.37
N SER A 45 -5.70 -13.24 -19.08
CA SER A 45 -4.77 -14.24 -18.55
C SER A 45 -5.21 -15.67 -18.89
N ASP A 46 -4.23 -16.57 -18.93
CA ASP A 46 -4.51 -18.01 -18.97
C ASP A 46 -5.05 -18.51 -17.62
N ASP A 47 -4.69 -17.86 -16.50
CA ASP A 47 -5.29 -18.10 -15.19
C ASP A 47 -6.73 -17.54 -15.14
N LYS A 48 -7.71 -18.45 -15.23
CA LYS A 48 -9.14 -18.13 -15.18
C LYS A 48 -9.63 -17.56 -13.85
N SER A 49 -8.82 -17.60 -12.79
CA SER A 49 -9.11 -16.88 -11.55
C SER A 49 -8.75 -15.39 -11.61
N LYS A 50 -7.99 -14.97 -12.63
CA LYS A 50 -7.54 -13.60 -12.88
C LYS A 50 -8.20 -12.97 -14.11
N ASP A 51 -8.40 -13.77 -15.15
CA ASP A 51 -9.01 -13.40 -16.42
C ASP A 51 -10.43 -12.82 -16.25
N GLY A 52 -10.74 -11.77 -17.01
CA GLY A 52 -12.08 -11.19 -17.09
C GLY A 52 -12.19 -9.77 -16.53
N ASP A 53 -13.44 -9.37 -16.26
CA ASP A 53 -13.77 -8.05 -15.73
C ASP A 53 -13.23 -7.87 -14.31
N GLN A 54 -12.51 -6.78 -14.08
CA GLN A 54 -11.96 -6.36 -12.79
C GLN A 54 -12.42 -4.96 -12.41
N SER A 55 -13.48 -4.45 -13.06
CA SER A 55 -13.97 -3.09 -12.85
C SER A 55 -14.31 -2.82 -11.38
N TYR A 56 -13.91 -1.66 -10.89
CA TYR A 56 -14.17 -1.21 -9.53
C TYR A 56 -14.30 0.31 -9.45
N MET A 57 -14.88 0.79 -8.35
CA MET A 57 -14.85 2.20 -7.98
C MET A 57 -14.30 2.40 -6.58
N ARG A 58 -13.65 3.56 -6.38
CA ARG A 58 -13.27 4.05 -5.06
C ARG A 58 -13.94 5.39 -4.82
N PHE A 59 -14.37 5.59 -3.58
CA PHE A 59 -15.01 6.81 -3.13
C PHE A 59 -14.54 7.14 -1.73
N GLY A 60 -14.29 8.42 -1.47
CA GLY A 60 -13.79 8.86 -0.19
C GLY A 60 -14.11 10.31 0.15
N LEU A 61 -13.96 10.58 1.44
CA LEU A 61 -14.12 11.89 2.05
C LEU A 61 -12.83 12.24 2.77
N LYS A 62 -12.38 13.48 2.62
CA LYS A 62 -11.28 14.04 3.41
C LYS A 62 -11.73 15.36 4.00
N GLY A 63 -11.83 15.40 5.33
CA GLY A 63 -12.29 16.56 6.07
C GLY A 63 -11.19 17.15 6.93
N GLU A 64 -11.12 18.47 6.99
CA GLU A 64 -10.22 19.22 7.87
C GLU A 64 -10.99 20.34 8.56
N THR A 65 -10.70 20.58 9.85
CA THR A 65 -11.32 21.64 10.64
C THR A 65 -10.24 22.38 11.42
N GLN A 66 -10.16 23.69 11.20
CA GLN A 66 -9.29 24.56 11.98
C GLN A 66 -9.87 24.74 13.38
N ILE A 67 -9.15 24.27 14.40
CA ILE A 67 -9.57 24.40 15.81
C ILE A 67 -8.94 25.66 16.41
N SER A 68 -7.66 25.89 16.11
CA SER A 68 -6.94 27.13 16.44
C SER A 68 -5.83 27.38 15.41
N ASP A 69 -5.02 28.42 15.60
CA ASP A 69 -3.85 28.70 14.76
C ASP A 69 -2.77 27.60 14.79
N GLN A 70 -2.78 26.76 15.83
CA GLN A 70 -1.78 25.70 16.03
C GLN A 70 -2.39 24.29 16.05
N LEU A 71 -3.70 24.16 15.89
CA LEU A 71 -4.39 22.88 15.99
C LEU A 71 -5.42 22.71 14.88
N THR A 72 -5.26 21.64 14.11
CA THR A 72 -6.20 21.24 13.05
C THR A 72 -6.68 19.82 13.33
N GLY A 73 -7.99 19.62 13.36
CA GLY A 73 -8.58 18.29 13.35
C GLY A 73 -8.78 17.83 11.91
N TYR A 74 -8.59 16.54 11.65
CA TYR A 74 -8.81 15.96 10.32
C TYR A 74 -9.35 14.55 10.40
N GLY A 75 -9.98 14.10 9.32
CA GLY A 75 -10.43 12.73 9.15
C GLY A 75 -10.48 12.36 7.70
N GLN A 76 -10.29 11.07 7.42
CA GLN A 76 -10.35 10.54 6.08
C GLN A 76 -11.05 9.17 6.09
N TRP A 77 -11.88 8.97 5.08
CA TRP A 77 -12.48 7.69 4.78
C TRP A 77 -12.35 7.40 3.29
N GLU A 78 -12.05 6.14 2.95
CA GLU A 78 -11.97 5.65 1.57
C GLU A 78 -12.59 4.25 1.51
N TYR A 79 -13.49 4.05 0.55
CA TYR A 79 -14.22 2.82 0.32
C TYR A 79 -13.99 2.31 -1.10
N GLN A 80 -13.88 1.00 -1.27
CA GLN A 80 -13.86 0.35 -2.58
C GLN A 80 -15.15 -0.46 -2.76
N ALA A 81 -15.81 -0.23 -3.89
CA ALA A 81 -16.90 -1.07 -4.38
C ALA A 81 -16.45 -1.76 -5.67
N ASN A 82 -16.52 -3.09 -5.72
CA ASN A 82 -16.24 -3.85 -6.93
C ASN A 82 -17.50 -3.86 -7.81
N LEU A 83 -17.31 -3.80 -9.12
CA LEU A 83 -18.38 -3.64 -10.12
C LEU A 83 -18.44 -4.81 -11.11
N ASN A 84 -17.70 -5.88 -10.84
CA ASN A 84 -17.44 -6.98 -11.77
C ASN A 84 -18.19 -8.29 -11.45
N LYS A 85 -19.23 -8.22 -10.61
CA LYS A 85 -20.06 -9.38 -10.24
C LYS A 85 -21.54 -9.08 -10.44
N ALA A 86 -22.34 -10.14 -10.57
CA ALA A 86 -23.80 -10.03 -10.64
C ALA A 86 -24.39 -9.50 -9.31
N GLU A 87 -25.52 -8.82 -9.37
CA GLU A 87 -26.14 -8.12 -8.22
C GLU A 87 -26.51 -9.05 -7.05
N ASP A 88 -26.76 -10.33 -7.32
CA ASP A 88 -27.13 -11.34 -6.32
C ASP A 88 -25.92 -11.94 -5.58
N GLN A 89 -24.70 -11.57 -5.98
CA GLN A 89 -23.47 -12.07 -5.38
C GLN A 89 -22.92 -11.13 -4.31
N ASP A 90 -22.09 -11.68 -3.40
CA ASP A 90 -21.26 -10.86 -2.53
C ASP A 90 -20.20 -10.12 -3.36
N GLN A 91 -20.35 -8.80 -3.43
CA GLN A 91 -19.46 -7.90 -4.17
C GLN A 91 -18.06 -7.84 -3.55
N GLY A 92 -17.91 -8.19 -2.26
CA GLY A 92 -16.64 -8.10 -1.57
C GLY A 92 -16.15 -6.65 -1.44
N ASN A 93 -17.06 -5.71 -1.17
CA ASN A 93 -16.74 -4.30 -0.99
C ASN A 93 -16.12 -4.06 0.40
N PHE A 94 -15.22 -3.08 0.53
CA PHE A 94 -14.50 -2.86 1.79
C PHE A 94 -14.03 -1.42 1.99
N THR A 95 -13.92 -1.03 3.27
CA THR A 95 -13.23 0.20 3.67
C THR A 95 -11.72 0.01 3.52
N ARG A 96 -11.08 0.87 2.74
CA ARG A 96 -9.62 0.90 2.58
C ARG A 96 -8.99 1.69 3.71
N ILE A 97 -9.48 2.89 3.96
CA ILE A 97 -8.96 3.83 4.96
C ILE A 97 -10.12 4.41 5.77
N GLY A 98 -9.91 4.65 7.05
CA GLY A 98 -10.90 5.21 7.95
C GLY A 98 -10.26 5.61 9.27
N PHE A 99 -9.86 6.87 9.41
CA PHE A 99 -9.20 7.39 10.61
C PHE A 99 -9.58 8.84 10.89
N ALA A 100 -9.30 9.27 12.12
CA ALA A 100 -9.35 10.67 12.53
C ALA A 100 -8.05 11.03 13.26
N GLY A 101 -7.69 12.32 13.25
CA GLY A 101 -6.45 12.80 13.84
C GLY A 101 -6.43 14.28 14.15
N LEU A 102 -5.33 14.68 14.80
CA LEU A 102 -4.99 16.05 15.14
C LEU A 102 -3.60 16.39 14.59
N LYS A 103 -3.46 17.59 14.04
CA LYS A 103 -2.17 18.16 13.61
C LYS A 103 -1.85 19.37 14.48
N PHE A 104 -0.66 19.37 15.04
CA PHE A 104 -0.16 20.34 16.03
C PHE A 104 0.91 21.24 15.41
N ALA A 105 0.52 22.18 14.54
CA ALA A 105 1.45 23.04 13.81
C ALA A 105 2.66 22.23 13.25
N ASP A 106 3.89 22.58 13.65
CA ASP A 106 5.13 21.92 13.25
C ASP A 106 5.57 20.80 14.23
N TYR A 107 4.84 20.61 15.33
CA TYR A 107 5.10 19.54 16.30
C TYR A 107 4.63 18.16 15.81
N GLY A 108 3.99 18.09 14.65
CA GLY A 108 3.58 16.84 14.01
C GLY A 108 2.08 16.58 14.05
N SER A 109 1.70 15.35 13.76
CA SER A 109 0.32 14.90 13.73
C SER A 109 0.17 13.54 14.40
N PHE A 110 -0.99 13.31 14.99
CA PHE A 110 -1.39 12.01 15.51
C PHE A 110 -2.73 11.59 14.92
N ASP A 111 -2.84 10.35 14.46
CA ASP A 111 -4.07 9.77 13.94
C ASP A 111 -4.31 8.36 14.49
N TYR A 112 -5.58 7.97 14.55
CA TYR A 112 -5.99 6.63 14.93
C TYR A 112 -7.09 6.09 14.03
N GLY A 113 -6.96 4.84 13.59
CA GLY A 113 -7.99 4.12 12.85
C GLY A 113 -7.46 3.04 11.91
N ARG A 114 -8.14 2.83 10.78
CA ARG A 114 -7.65 2.05 9.66
C ARG A 114 -6.81 2.96 8.76
N ASN A 115 -5.49 2.77 8.77
CA ASN A 115 -4.54 3.60 8.03
C ASN A 115 -3.46 2.73 7.38
N TYR A 116 -2.50 3.35 6.70
CA TYR A 116 -1.29 2.69 6.18
C TYR A 116 -0.25 2.49 7.28
N GLY A 117 0.34 1.30 7.29
CA GLY A 117 1.46 0.93 8.14
C GLY A 117 2.74 1.64 7.74
N VAL A 118 3.62 1.95 8.69
CA VAL A 118 4.83 2.76 8.47
C VAL A 118 5.86 2.14 7.54
N LEU A 119 5.83 0.83 7.26
CA LEU A 119 6.69 0.25 6.22
C LEU A 119 6.31 0.76 4.83
N TYR A 120 5.05 1.13 4.62
CA TYR A 120 4.56 1.68 3.37
C TYR A 120 5.10 3.09 3.08
N ASP A 121 5.67 3.77 4.08
CA ASP A 121 6.40 5.04 3.87
C ASP A 121 7.68 4.86 3.04
N VAL A 122 8.15 3.62 2.90
CA VAL A 122 9.24 3.22 2.01
C VAL A 122 8.66 2.57 0.75
N THR A 123 7.84 1.53 0.91
CA THR A 123 7.44 0.68 -0.22
C THR A 123 6.47 1.35 -1.19
N SER A 124 5.76 2.40 -0.77
CA SER A 124 4.95 3.22 -1.67
C SER A 124 5.74 3.89 -2.81
N TRP A 125 7.07 3.97 -2.72
CA TRP A 125 7.89 4.53 -3.79
C TRP A 125 7.97 3.63 -5.02
N THR A 126 7.74 2.33 -4.88
CA THR A 126 7.71 1.38 -6.01
C THR A 126 6.29 0.97 -6.41
N ASP A 127 5.29 1.28 -5.58
CA ASP A 127 3.86 1.06 -5.82
C ASP A 127 3.23 2.16 -6.70
N VAL A 128 3.78 2.31 -7.91
CA VAL A 128 3.43 3.39 -8.86
C VAL A 128 3.19 2.88 -10.28
N LEU A 129 3.05 1.57 -10.46
CA LEU A 129 2.78 0.96 -11.75
C LEU A 129 1.35 1.31 -12.22
N PRO A 130 1.04 1.17 -13.52
CA PRO A 130 -0.30 1.45 -14.03
C PRO A 130 -1.40 0.68 -13.29
N GLU A 131 -1.21 -0.60 -13.02
CA GLU A 131 -2.18 -1.46 -12.34
C GLU A 131 -1.56 -2.47 -11.35
N PHE A 132 -0.45 -3.11 -11.71
CA PHE A 132 0.21 -4.09 -10.84
C PHE A 132 1.10 -3.42 -9.78
N GLY A 133 2.03 -4.15 -9.18
CA GLY A 133 2.96 -3.62 -8.18
C GLY A 133 2.42 -3.72 -6.74
N GLY A 134 3.31 -3.43 -5.79
CA GLY A 134 2.99 -3.49 -4.36
C GLY A 134 2.53 -4.86 -3.86
N ASP A 135 2.90 -5.95 -4.56
CA ASP A 135 2.48 -7.32 -4.30
C ASP A 135 3.54 -8.18 -3.58
N THR A 136 4.68 -7.60 -3.19
CA THR A 136 5.64 -8.24 -2.26
C THR A 136 5.23 -8.07 -0.77
N TYR A 137 4.18 -7.29 -0.53
CA TYR A 137 3.50 -7.05 0.74
C TYR A 137 1.98 -6.96 0.50
N GLY A 138 1.17 -6.62 1.51
CA GLY A 138 -0.27 -6.57 1.29
C GLY A 138 -1.09 -6.00 2.45
N ALA A 139 -2.38 -5.80 2.17
CA ALA A 139 -3.33 -5.31 3.16
C ALA A 139 -3.49 -6.28 4.34
N ASP A 140 -3.76 -5.69 5.49
CA ASP A 140 -3.97 -6.34 6.78
C ASP A 140 -2.79 -7.25 7.18
N ASN A 141 -1.59 -7.00 6.65
CA ASN A 141 -0.37 -7.77 6.92
C ASN A 141 0.58 -7.02 7.85
N PHE A 142 0.29 -7.13 9.15
CA PHE A 142 0.97 -6.38 10.20
C PHE A 142 1.01 -4.88 9.83
N LEU A 143 2.21 -4.28 9.79
CA LEU A 143 2.43 -2.87 9.44
C LEU A 143 2.94 -2.67 8.00
N SER A 144 2.78 -3.65 7.10
CA SER A 144 3.35 -3.60 5.73
C SER A 144 2.54 -2.78 4.72
N GLN A 145 1.24 -2.62 4.94
CA GLN A 145 0.35 -1.79 4.13
C GLN A 145 -0.84 -1.32 5.00
N ARG A 146 -2.06 -1.21 4.46
CA ARG A 146 -3.25 -0.82 5.21
C ARG A 146 -3.55 -1.85 6.30
N GLY A 147 -4.03 -1.42 7.47
CA GLY A 147 -4.48 -2.32 8.53
C GLY A 147 -5.31 -1.61 9.58
N ASN A 148 -5.89 -2.36 10.53
CA ASN A 148 -6.77 -1.82 11.56
C ASN A 148 -6.03 -1.42 12.85
N GLY A 149 -6.61 -0.47 13.59
CA GLY A 149 -6.21 -0.15 14.96
C GLY A 149 -4.83 0.47 15.06
N MET A 150 -4.44 1.28 14.08
CA MET A 150 -3.13 1.93 14.03
C MET A 150 -3.20 3.28 14.71
N ALA A 151 -2.33 3.52 15.68
CA ALA A 151 -2.05 4.81 16.29
C ALA A 151 -0.74 5.33 15.71
N THR A 152 -0.79 6.39 14.90
CA THR A 152 0.36 6.87 14.13
C THR A 152 0.69 8.29 14.55
N TYR A 153 1.92 8.52 14.98
CA TYR A 153 2.50 9.84 15.11
C TYR A 153 3.43 10.11 13.92
N ARG A 154 3.27 11.25 13.27
CA ARG A 154 4.13 11.68 12.15
C ARG A 154 4.66 13.08 12.42
N ASN A 155 5.89 13.34 12.04
CA ASN A 155 6.46 14.67 12.09
C ASN A 155 7.21 14.96 10.80
N THR A 156 6.98 16.15 10.27
CA THR A 156 7.66 16.67 9.08
C THR A 156 8.72 17.66 9.49
N ASN A 157 9.85 17.66 8.80
CA ASN A 157 10.99 18.55 9.05
C ASN A 157 11.62 18.45 10.46
N PHE A 158 11.51 17.28 11.09
CA PHE A 158 12.07 16.96 12.41
C PHE A 158 11.89 18.10 13.44
N PHE A 159 10.64 18.46 13.72
CA PHE A 159 10.24 19.56 14.62
C PHE A 159 10.70 20.95 14.15
N GLY A 160 10.91 21.11 12.84
CA GLY A 160 11.47 22.31 12.23
C GLY A 160 13.00 22.42 12.35
N LEU A 161 13.69 21.39 12.85
CA LEU A 161 15.15 21.41 13.04
C LEU A 161 15.93 21.00 11.79
N VAL A 162 15.36 20.13 10.96
CA VAL A 162 16.01 19.60 9.75
C VAL A 162 14.98 19.56 8.63
N ASP A 163 15.07 20.53 7.71
CA ASP A 163 14.21 20.59 6.54
C ASP A 163 14.38 19.32 5.68
N GLY A 164 13.26 18.77 5.20
CA GLY A 164 13.21 17.55 4.41
C GLY A 164 13.30 16.24 5.21
N LEU A 165 13.62 16.27 6.52
CA LEU A 165 13.68 15.08 7.37
C LEU A 165 12.34 14.80 8.04
N ASN A 166 11.68 13.71 7.63
CA ASN A 166 10.40 13.30 8.18
C ASN A 166 10.55 11.97 8.92
N PHE A 167 9.80 11.79 10.01
CA PHE A 167 9.74 10.50 10.70
C PHE A 167 8.31 10.16 11.14
N ALA A 168 8.07 8.88 11.35
CA ALA A 168 6.84 8.38 11.94
C ALA A 168 7.13 7.35 13.02
N LEU A 169 6.28 7.30 14.04
CA LEU A 169 6.19 6.25 15.05
C LEU A 169 4.77 5.69 15.01
N GLN A 170 4.64 4.37 15.06
CA GLN A 170 3.33 3.75 14.96
C GLN A 170 3.21 2.58 15.93
N TYR A 171 2.02 2.45 16.51
CA TYR A 171 1.59 1.30 17.29
C TYR A 171 0.36 0.68 16.62
N GLN A 172 0.28 -0.65 16.62
CA GLN A 172 -0.89 -1.40 16.20
C GLN A 172 -1.29 -2.37 17.31
N GLY A 173 -2.54 -2.26 17.77
CA GLY A 173 -3.09 -3.22 18.72
C GLY A 173 -3.37 -4.59 18.09
N LYS A 174 -3.42 -5.64 18.91
CA LYS A 174 -3.80 -7.00 18.48
C LYS A 174 -5.13 -7.02 17.73
N ASN A 175 -5.14 -7.69 16.57
CA ASN A 175 -6.32 -8.09 15.82
C ASN A 175 -6.23 -9.61 15.59
N GLY A 176 -6.98 -10.40 16.35
CA GLY A 176 -6.90 -11.86 16.36
C GLY A 176 -8.09 -12.53 15.67
N SER A 177 -8.33 -13.79 16.00
CA SER A 177 -9.51 -14.51 15.53
C SER A 177 -10.78 -14.07 16.25
N GLY A 178 -11.93 -14.61 15.82
CA GLY A 178 -13.23 -14.31 16.45
C GLY A 178 -13.35 -14.74 17.91
N THR A 179 -12.44 -15.58 18.41
CA THR A 179 -12.37 -15.95 19.83
C THR A 179 -11.40 -15.08 20.62
N GLU A 180 -10.49 -14.36 19.96
CA GLU A 180 -9.47 -13.52 20.61
C GLU A 180 -9.83 -12.03 20.61
N THR A 181 -10.56 -11.56 19.60
CA THR A 181 -10.90 -10.14 19.42
C THR A 181 -12.27 -9.98 18.75
N ASP A 182 -13.02 -8.95 19.13
CA ASP A 182 -14.37 -8.67 18.60
C ASP A 182 -14.38 -8.38 17.08
N ASN A 183 -13.23 -8.01 16.50
CA ASN A 183 -13.04 -7.77 15.08
C ASN A 183 -12.33 -8.94 14.37
N GLY A 184 -12.70 -10.16 14.79
CA GLY A 184 -12.12 -11.43 14.35
C GLY A 184 -12.01 -11.60 12.84
N ARG A 185 -10.95 -12.29 12.42
CA ARG A 185 -10.57 -12.45 11.01
C ARG A 185 -9.76 -13.72 10.75
N ASP A 186 -9.63 -14.06 9.47
CA ASP A 186 -8.79 -15.16 9.01
C ASP A 186 -7.33 -14.97 9.41
N VAL A 187 -6.65 -16.08 9.70
CA VAL A 187 -5.27 -16.16 10.21
C VAL A 187 -4.26 -15.31 9.45
N GLN A 188 -4.41 -15.21 8.12
CA GLN A 188 -3.56 -14.36 7.30
C GLN A 188 -3.62 -12.92 7.82
N GLY A 189 -4.81 -12.35 8.00
CA GLY A 189 -5.06 -10.96 8.38
C GLY A 189 -4.85 -10.61 9.85
N GLN A 190 -4.47 -11.58 10.67
CA GLN A 190 -4.24 -11.38 12.10
C GLN A 190 -2.91 -10.69 12.40
N ASN A 191 -2.82 -10.08 13.57
CA ASN A 191 -1.59 -9.55 14.15
C ASN A 191 -1.71 -9.51 15.68
N GLY A 192 -0.61 -9.71 16.40
CA GLY A 192 -0.50 -9.30 17.80
C GLY A 192 -0.16 -7.81 17.93
N ASP A 193 0.10 -7.36 19.16
CA ASP A 193 0.56 -5.99 19.40
C ASP A 193 1.90 -5.73 18.69
N GLY A 194 1.99 -4.60 18.00
CA GLY A 194 3.15 -4.25 17.20
C GLY A 194 3.49 -2.78 17.22
N TYR A 195 4.73 -2.48 16.85
CA TYR A 195 5.22 -1.13 16.72
C TYR A 195 6.11 -1.00 15.48
N GLY A 196 6.23 0.22 14.96
CA GLY A 196 7.10 0.51 13.85
C GLY A 196 7.56 1.96 13.84
N MET A 197 8.59 2.21 13.05
CA MET A 197 9.17 3.52 12.82
C MET A 197 9.55 3.66 11.35
N SER A 198 9.39 4.86 10.80
CA SER A 198 9.92 5.24 9.48
C SER A 198 10.69 6.55 9.56
N LEU A 199 11.62 6.73 8.62
CA LEU A 199 12.40 7.93 8.41
C LEU A 199 12.51 8.16 6.90
N SER A 200 12.27 9.37 6.42
CA SER A 200 12.55 9.77 5.04
C SER A 200 13.28 11.10 5.01
N TYR A 201 14.19 11.25 4.05
CA TYR A 201 14.97 12.47 3.87
C TYR A 201 15.05 12.85 2.39
N ASP A 202 14.69 14.08 2.09
CA ASP A 202 15.00 14.71 0.80
C ASP A 202 16.48 15.11 0.79
N LEU A 203 17.26 14.44 -0.06
CA LEU A 203 18.69 14.68 -0.20
C LEU A 203 18.98 15.88 -1.12
N GLY A 204 17.95 16.42 -1.79
CA GLY A 204 18.07 17.42 -2.83
C GLY A 204 18.24 16.82 -4.23
N TRP A 205 18.21 17.69 -5.25
CA TRP A 205 18.37 17.33 -6.67
C TRP A 205 17.39 16.27 -7.19
N GLY A 206 16.22 16.15 -6.55
CA GLY A 206 15.20 15.15 -6.86
C GLY A 206 15.44 13.79 -6.22
N VAL A 207 16.51 13.59 -5.44
CA VAL A 207 16.83 12.31 -4.80
C VAL A 207 16.28 12.29 -3.36
N SER A 208 15.65 11.19 -2.96
CA SER A 208 15.24 10.97 -1.58
C SER A 208 15.62 9.57 -1.11
N ALA A 209 15.87 9.44 0.19
CA ALA A 209 16.11 8.15 0.86
C ALA A 209 15.06 7.92 1.96
N SER A 210 14.62 6.67 2.14
CA SER A 210 13.66 6.29 3.19
C SER A 210 14.04 4.95 3.79
N ALA A 211 13.79 4.78 5.07
CA ALA A 211 13.98 3.53 5.79
C ALA A 211 12.87 3.34 6.82
N ALA A 212 12.44 2.10 7.02
CA ALA A 212 11.44 1.78 8.03
C ALA A 212 11.71 0.41 8.65
N MET A 213 11.34 0.28 9.93
CA MET A 213 11.35 -0.97 10.65
C MET A 213 10.00 -1.19 11.33
N ALA A 214 9.60 -2.45 11.46
CA ALA A 214 8.41 -2.84 12.19
C ALA A 214 8.62 -4.18 12.88
N SER A 215 7.93 -4.35 14.00
CA SER A 215 8.01 -5.55 14.80
C SER A 215 6.67 -5.78 15.50
N SER A 216 6.03 -6.90 15.22
CA SER A 216 4.71 -7.26 15.77
C SER A 216 4.75 -8.64 16.39
N LYS A 217 4.04 -8.86 17.51
CA LYS A 217 3.80 -10.22 18.00
C LYS A 217 2.97 -11.00 16.96
N ARG A 218 3.22 -12.31 16.85
CA ARG A 218 2.36 -13.23 16.07
C ARG A 218 1.28 -13.83 16.98
N THR A 219 0.15 -14.22 16.41
CA THR A 219 -0.91 -14.92 17.16
C THR A 219 -0.61 -16.41 17.27
N ASP A 220 -1.27 -17.10 18.21
CA ASP A 220 -1.10 -18.54 18.37
C ASP A 220 -1.61 -19.30 17.13
N GLU A 221 -2.72 -18.87 16.54
CA GLU A 221 -3.24 -19.45 15.29
C GLU A 221 -2.26 -19.30 14.13
N GLN A 222 -1.59 -18.15 14.01
CA GLN A 222 -0.53 -17.94 13.03
C GLN A 222 0.64 -18.91 13.22
N ASN A 223 0.98 -19.22 14.47
CA ASN A 223 2.05 -20.17 14.79
C ASN A 223 1.63 -21.64 14.68
N ASN A 224 0.33 -21.94 14.56
CA ASN A 224 -0.21 -23.28 14.30
C ASN A 224 -0.34 -23.60 12.79
N LEU A 225 -0.05 -22.65 11.91
CA LEU A 225 0.07 -22.90 10.46
C LEU A 225 1.27 -23.81 10.17
N ALA A 226 1.28 -24.43 9.00
CA ALA A 226 2.42 -25.23 8.56
C ALA A 226 3.69 -24.39 8.34
N PHE A 227 3.55 -23.12 7.91
CA PHE A 227 4.67 -22.27 7.51
C PHE A 227 4.73 -20.95 8.27
N GLY A 228 5.94 -20.60 8.70
CA GLY A 228 6.25 -19.30 9.30
C GLY A 228 5.97 -19.25 10.79
N HIS A 229 6.85 -19.86 11.57
CA HIS A 229 6.72 -19.89 13.03
C HIS A 229 7.61 -18.83 13.68
N GLY A 230 7.10 -18.21 14.74
CA GLY A 230 7.91 -17.38 15.61
C GLY A 230 7.07 -16.47 16.50
N ASP A 231 7.69 -15.94 17.55
CA ASP A 231 7.00 -15.05 18.49
C ASP A 231 6.70 -13.69 17.86
N ARG A 232 7.48 -13.29 16.84
CA ARG A 232 7.40 -11.98 16.20
C ARG A 232 7.48 -12.09 14.67
N ALA A 233 6.84 -11.11 14.05
CA ALA A 233 6.93 -10.76 12.66
C ALA A 233 7.73 -9.45 12.55
N ASP A 234 8.92 -9.51 12.00
CA ASP A 234 9.85 -8.38 11.91
C ASP A 234 10.08 -7.99 10.44
N ALA A 235 10.26 -6.69 10.20
CA ALA A 235 10.59 -6.18 8.87
C ALA A 235 11.54 -4.99 8.96
N TYR A 236 12.45 -4.93 8.00
CA TYR A 236 13.38 -3.83 7.76
C TYR A 236 13.31 -3.50 6.29
N SER A 237 13.07 -2.24 5.96
CA SER A 237 12.95 -1.76 4.59
C SER A 237 13.79 -0.51 4.38
N GLY A 238 14.35 -0.38 3.18
CA GLY A 238 15.08 0.79 2.73
C GLY A 238 14.73 1.07 1.27
N GLY A 239 14.72 2.35 0.91
CA GLY A 239 14.36 2.78 -0.43
C GLY A 239 15.12 4.03 -0.85
N LEU A 240 15.34 4.14 -2.15
CA LEU A 240 15.85 5.32 -2.82
C LEU A 240 14.88 5.67 -3.94
N LYS A 241 14.65 6.96 -4.15
CA LYS A 241 13.96 7.45 -5.35
C LYS A 241 14.65 8.66 -5.94
N TYR A 242 14.49 8.82 -7.24
CA TYR A 242 14.77 10.03 -7.99
C TYR A 242 13.47 10.45 -8.69
N ASP A 243 13.00 11.67 -8.42
CA ASP A 243 11.74 12.22 -8.94
C ASP A 243 11.96 13.66 -9.37
N ALA A 244 12.53 13.84 -10.56
CA ALA A 244 12.80 15.14 -11.16
C ALA A 244 12.99 15.03 -12.68
N ASN A 245 12.80 16.16 -13.38
CA ASN A 245 13.03 16.25 -14.83
C ASN A 245 12.22 15.23 -15.64
N ASN A 246 10.94 15.07 -15.31
CA ASN A 246 10.01 14.11 -15.92
C ASN A 246 10.39 12.63 -15.75
N VAL A 247 11.43 12.31 -14.97
CA VAL A 247 11.88 10.95 -14.74
C VAL A 247 11.54 10.55 -13.30
N TYR A 248 10.94 9.38 -13.15
CA TYR A 248 10.69 8.74 -11.87
C TYR A 248 11.44 7.40 -11.82
N LEU A 249 12.41 7.29 -10.92
CA LEU A 249 13.13 6.05 -10.65
C LEU A 249 12.98 5.74 -9.17
N ALA A 250 12.63 4.50 -8.81
CA ALA A 250 12.64 4.09 -7.42
C ALA A 250 13.11 2.65 -7.27
N ALA A 251 13.74 2.38 -6.14
CA ALA A 251 14.20 1.06 -5.75
C ALA A 251 13.93 0.87 -4.26
N THR A 252 13.31 -0.25 -3.90
CA THR A 252 13.08 -0.63 -2.50
C THR A 252 13.62 -2.03 -2.26
N TYR A 253 14.19 -2.23 -1.07
CA TYR A 253 14.59 -3.52 -0.55
C TYR A 253 13.97 -3.70 0.83
N ALA A 254 13.32 -4.85 1.05
CA ALA A 254 12.82 -5.22 2.36
C ALA A 254 13.28 -6.63 2.73
N GLN A 255 13.73 -6.79 3.96
CA GLN A 255 13.99 -8.09 4.56
C GLN A 255 12.99 -8.31 5.69
N THR A 256 12.28 -9.43 5.62
CA THR A 256 11.20 -9.76 6.55
C THR A 256 11.48 -11.09 7.24
N TYR A 257 10.94 -11.27 8.43
CA TYR A 257 10.99 -12.50 9.20
C TYR A 257 9.58 -12.83 9.69
N ASN A 258 9.07 -14.01 9.36
CA ASN A 258 7.73 -14.48 9.71
C ASN A 258 6.59 -13.49 9.35
N LEU A 259 6.75 -12.71 8.27
CA LEU A 259 5.82 -11.62 7.90
C LEU A 259 5.35 -11.68 6.45
N THR A 260 6.22 -12.04 5.50
CA THR A 260 5.82 -12.15 4.09
C THR A 260 4.94 -13.37 3.92
N ARG A 261 3.70 -13.16 3.52
CA ARG A 261 2.74 -14.23 3.23
C ARG A 261 3.05 -14.85 1.88
N PHE A 262 2.69 -16.12 1.72
CA PHE A 262 2.66 -16.78 0.42
C PHE A 262 1.54 -17.80 0.33
N GLY A 263 1.21 -18.15 -0.90
CA GLY A 263 0.17 -19.11 -1.23
C GLY A 263 -1.25 -18.60 -1.01
N ASN A 264 -2.22 -19.45 -1.32
CA ASN A 264 -3.64 -19.16 -1.22
C ASN A 264 -4.21 -19.72 0.09
N PHE A 265 -4.56 -18.88 1.06
CA PHE A 265 -5.09 -19.34 2.35
C PHE A 265 -6.49 -20.00 2.29
N LYS A 266 -7.15 -20.01 1.13
CA LYS A 266 -8.45 -20.70 0.97
C LYS A 266 -8.23 -22.20 0.74
N ASN A 267 -8.57 -23.01 1.74
CA ASN A 267 -8.54 -24.48 1.69
C ASN A 267 -7.18 -25.07 1.27
N ASN A 268 -6.08 -24.38 1.57
CA ASN A 268 -4.74 -24.82 1.20
C ASN A 268 -3.83 -24.91 2.42
N THR A 269 -3.26 -26.08 2.65
CA THR A 269 -2.30 -26.33 3.73
C THR A 269 -0.89 -25.84 3.42
N ASP A 270 -0.55 -25.63 2.15
CA ASP A 270 0.74 -25.13 1.67
C ASP A 270 0.78 -23.60 1.54
N SER A 271 0.08 -22.91 2.45
CA SER A 271 0.06 -21.45 2.58
C SER A 271 0.49 -21.03 3.97
N GLY A 272 1.06 -19.82 4.09
CA GLY A 272 1.51 -19.31 5.38
C GLY A 272 2.47 -18.14 5.23
N PHE A 273 3.45 -18.07 6.13
CA PHE A 273 4.43 -16.98 6.16
C PHE A 273 5.84 -17.53 5.91
N ALA A 274 6.65 -16.82 5.14
CA ALA A 274 8.05 -17.16 4.98
C ALA A 274 8.82 -16.89 6.27
N ASN A 275 9.61 -17.86 6.73
CA ASN A 275 10.47 -17.69 7.93
C ASN A 275 11.39 -16.48 7.77
N LYS A 276 11.93 -16.31 6.56
CA LYS A 276 12.60 -15.10 6.10
C LYS A 276 12.21 -14.83 4.65
N ALA A 277 12.08 -13.56 4.27
CA ALA A 277 11.95 -13.17 2.87
C ALA A 277 12.84 -11.98 2.53
N GLN A 278 13.27 -11.92 1.27
CA GLN A 278 14.00 -10.81 0.68
C GLN A 278 13.20 -10.27 -0.50
N ASN A 279 12.73 -9.05 -0.38
CA ASN A 279 11.85 -8.39 -1.33
C ASN A 279 12.61 -7.25 -2.01
N ILE A 280 12.59 -7.22 -3.34
CA ILE A 280 13.19 -6.19 -4.17
C ILE A 280 12.12 -5.69 -5.13
N GLU A 281 11.97 -4.38 -5.22
CA GLU A 281 11.15 -3.74 -6.24
C GLU A 281 11.94 -2.60 -6.88
N LEU A 282 11.92 -2.53 -8.21
CA LEU A 282 12.59 -1.52 -9.02
C LEU A 282 11.59 -0.98 -10.03
N VAL A 283 11.51 0.33 -10.20
CA VAL A 283 10.63 0.96 -11.19
C VAL A 283 11.34 2.12 -11.89
N ALA A 284 11.11 2.23 -13.19
CA ALA A 284 11.57 3.35 -14.01
C ALA A 284 10.43 3.84 -14.90
N GLN A 285 10.17 5.15 -14.86
CA GLN A 285 9.11 5.80 -15.62
C GLN A 285 9.58 7.12 -16.20
N TYR A 286 8.96 7.52 -17.30
CA TYR A 286 9.18 8.82 -17.92
C TYR A 286 7.85 9.49 -18.24
N GLN A 287 7.65 10.74 -17.86
CA GLN A 287 6.46 11.52 -18.15
C GLN A 287 6.68 12.38 -19.40
N PHE A 288 6.06 12.01 -20.52
CA PHE A 288 6.03 12.88 -21.68
C PHE A 288 5.05 14.05 -21.48
N ASP A 289 5.38 15.21 -22.05
CA ASP A 289 4.58 16.43 -21.94
C ASP A 289 3.17 16.28 -22.56
N PHE A 290 3.00 15.37 -23.52
CA PHE A 290 1.71 15.10 -24.17
C PHE A 290 0.82 14.12 -23.39
N GLY A 291 1.24 13.70 -22.18
CA GLY A 291 0.42 12.93 -21.25
C GLY A 291 0.72 11.43 -21.18
N LEU A 292 1.57 10.88 -22.05
CA LEU A 292 1.99 9.47 -21.97
C LEU A 292 3.07 9.27 -20.89
N ARG A 293 2.91 8.23 -20.07
CA ARG A 293 3.87 7.81 -19.05
C ARG A 293 4.15 6.31 -19.17
N PRO A 294 5.15 5.88 -19.97
CA PRO A 294 5.63 4.49 -19.92
C PRO A 294 6.25 4.16 -18.55
N SER A 295 6.14 2.88 -18.18
CA SER A 295 6.67 2.29 -16.96
C SER A 295 7.30 0.94 -17.26
N VAL A 296 8.47 0.68 -16.66
CA VAL A 296 9.09 -0.65 -16.62
C VAL A 296 9.49 -0.92 -15.18
N ALA A 297 9.18 -2.11 -14.68
CA ALA A 297 9.53 -2.51 -13.33
C ALA A 297 9.96 -3.97 -13.22
N TYR A 298 10.64 -4.28 -12.11
CA TYR A 298 11.01 -5.62 -11.71
C TYR A 298 10.67 -5.80 -10.24
N LEU A 299 9.95 -6.87 -9.92
CA LEU A 299 9.55 -7.21 -8.56
C LEU A 299 9.93 -8.65 -8.27
N GLN A 300 10.54 -8.88 -7.11
CA GLN A 300 10.89 -10.20 -6.62
C GLN A 300 10.68 -10.28 -5.11
N SER A 301 10.01 -11.33 -4.65
CA SER A 301 9.99 -11.76 -3.26
C SER A 301 10.55 -13.18 -3.18
N LYS A 302 11.70 -13.34 -2.50
CA LYS A 302 12.34 -14.64 -2.32
C LYS A 302 12.20 -15.11 -0.88
N GLY A 303 11.39 -16.14 -0.67
CA GLY A 303 11.28 -16.87 0.59
C GLY A 303 12.53 -17.70 0.84
N LYS A 304 12.98 -17.70 2.08
CA LYS A 304 14.18 -18.40 2.55
C LYS A 304 13.81 -19.41 3.60
N ASP A 305 14.36 -20.61 3.44
CA ASP A 305 14.16 -21.72 4.37
C ASP A 305 12.68 -21.90 4.76
N LEU A 306 11.79 -22.08 3.77
CA LEU A 306 10.35 -22.13 4.02
C LEU A 306 9.94 -23.27 4.97
N GLY A 307 10.64 -24.39 4.94
CA GLY A 307 10.33 -25.57 5.76
C GLY A 307 9.41 -26.55 5.06
N ASN A 308 9.00 -27.61 5.76
CA ASN A 308 8.11 -28.68 5.27
C ASN A 308 8.48 -29.25 3.88
N GLY A 309 9.78 -29.45 3.63
CA GLY A 309 10.28 -29.97 2.35
C GLY A 309 10.60 -28.92 1.30
N TYR A 310 10.25 -27.65 1.53
CA TYR A 310 10.67 -26.52 0.68
C TYR A 310 11.86 -25.78 1.29
N SER A 311 12.82 -25.43 0.42
CA SER A 311 13.99 -24.61 0.78
C SER A 311 13.74 -23.14 0.40
N ASP A 312 14.67 -22.53 -0.34
CA ASP A 312 14.49 -21.22 -0.94
C ASP A 312 13.50 -21.31 -2.11
N GLN A 313 12.50 -20.41 -2.15
CA GLN A 313 11.53 -20.33 -3.24
C GLN A 313 11.27 -18.88 -3.63
N ASP A 314 11.07 -18.64 -4.92
CA ASP A 314 10.54 -17.35 -5.39
C ASP A 314 9.02 -17.36 -5.13
N LEU A 315 8.54 -16.40 -4.32
CA LEU A 315 7.13 -16.23 -3.94
C LEU A 315 6.41 -15.30 -4.92
N VAL A 316 7.14 -14.30 -5.42
CA VAL A 316 6.75 -13.33 -6.45
C VAL A 316 7.98 -13.11 -7.31
N LYS A 317 7.83 -13.11 -8.63
CA LYS A 317 8.92 -12.75 -9.55
C LYS A 317 8.37 -12.40 -10.92
N TYR A 318 8.47 -11.14 -11.31
CA TYR A 318 8.01 -10.72 -12.63
C TYR A 318 8.70 -9.45 -13.12
N VAL A 319 8.65 -9.26 -14.43
CA VAL A 319 8.89 -7.97 -15.07
C VAL A 319 7.54 -7.38 -15.43
N ASP A 320 7.41 -6.08 -15.24
CA ASP A 320 6.24 -5.31 -15.62
C ASP A 320 6.60 -4.29 -16.70
N VAL A 321 5.77 -4.21 -17.74
CA VAL A 321 5.90 -3.22 -18.80
C VAL A 321 4.52 -2.66 -19.11
N GLY A 322 4.35 -1.36 -18.92
CA GLY A 322 3.08 -0.70 -19.10
C GLY A 322 3.20 0.76 -19.51
N ALA A 323 2.06 1.38 -19.77
CA ALA A 323 1.98 2.81 -20.01
C ALA A 323 0.61 3.36 -19.61
N THR A 324 0.62 4.52 -18.97
CA THR A 324 -0.58 5.31 -18.68
C THR A 324 -0.62 6.53 -19.59
N TYR A 325 -1.75 6.78 -20.22
CA TYR A 325 -2.01 8.01 -20.95
C TYR A 325 -2.99 8.88 -20.17
N TYR A 326 -2.52 10.04 -19.71
CA TYR A 326 -3.33 11.03 -19.02
C TYR A 326 -3.93 12.01 -20.03
N PHE A 327 -5.24 11.91 -20.28
CA PHE A 327 -5.95 12.91 -21.09
C PHE A 327 -5.99 14.27 -20.37
N ASN A 328 -6.22 14.22 -19.06
CA ASN A 328 -6.14 15.32 -18.12
C ASN A 328 -6.10 14.74 -16.69
N LYS A 329 -6.18 15.60 -15.66
CA LYS A 329 -6.16 15.18 -14.25
C LYS A 329 -7.36 14.29 -13.81
N ASN A 330 -8.42 14.23 -14.62
CA ASN A 330 -9.69 13.56 -14.30
C ASN A 330 -9.97 12.34 -15.19
N MET A 331 -9.20 12.12 -16.25
CA MET A 331 -9.40 11.00 -17.17
C MET A 331 -8.06 10.44 -17.66
N SER A 332 -7.88 9.13 -17.53
CA SER A 332 -6.71 8.41 -18.02
C SER A 332 -7.08 7.03 -18.55
N THR A 333 -6.21 6.44 -19.37
CA THR A 333 -6.30 5.03 -19.77
C THR A 333 -4.92 4.41 -19.67
N TYR A 334 -4.84 3.10 -19.46
CA TYR A 334 -3.58 2.41 -19.34
C TYR A 334 -3.62 1.00 -19.93
N VAL A 335 -2.43 0.50 -20.24
CA VAL A 335 -2.15 -0.91 -20.46
C VAL A 335 -0.99 -1.30 -19.56
N ASP A 336 -1.06 -2.48 -18.96
CA ASP A 336 -0.03 -3.02 -18.08
C ASP A 336 0.19 -4.50 -18.40
N TYR A 337 1.44 -4.95 -18.50
CA TYR A 337 1.77 -6.34 -18.81
C TYR A 337 2.71 -6.91 -17.76
N LYS A 338 2.15 -7.77 -16.90
CA LYS A 338 2.88 -8.60 -15.96
C LYS A 338 3.39 -9.85 -16.67
N ILE A 339 4.69 -9.87 -16.94
CA ILE A 339 5.43 -11.01 -17.48
C ILE A 339 5.97 -11.83 -16.30
N ASN A 340 5.25 -12.89 -15.96
CA ASN A 340 5.51 -13.71 -14.80
C ASN A 340 6.73 -14.61 -15.05
N LEU A 341 7.70 -14.54 -14.15
CA LEU A 341 8.97 -15.26 -14.26
C LEU A 341 9.06 -16.42 -13.25
N LEU A 342 7.94 -16.75 -12.60
CA LEU A 342 7.84 -17.91 -11.74
C LEU A 342 7.64 -19.17 -12.58
N ASP A 343 8.43 -20.21 -12.28
CA ASP A 343 8.24 -21.52 -12.90
C ASP A 343 7.08 -22.26 -12.24
N GLU A 344 6.27 -22.92 -13.06
CA GLU A 344 5.28 -23.88 -12.59
C GLU A 344 6.02 -25.13 -12.05
N ASN A 345 6.01 -25.31 -10.74
CA ASN A 345 6.70 -26.41 -10.05
C ASN A 345 5.82 -26.95 -8.92
N GLU A 346 6.31 -27.97 -8.20
CA GLU A 346 5.55 -28.59 -7.11
C GLU A 346 5.17 -27.56 -6.02
N PHE A 347 6.08 -26.65 -5.68
CA PHE A 347 5.82 -25.61 -4.69
C PHE A 347 4.73 -24.63 -5.16
N THR A 348 4.84 -24.06 -6.36
CA THR A 348 3.86 -23.07 -6.85
C THR A 348 2.48 -23.67 -7.04
N LYS A 349 2.39 -24.93 -7.50
CA LYS A 349 1.13 -25.69 -7.56
C LYS A 349 0.53 -25.92 -6.19
N ASN A 350 1.31 -26.46 -5.26
CA ASN A 350 0.84 -26.81 -3.93
C ASN A 350 0.41 -25.55 -3.17
N ALA A 351 1.18 -24.47 -3.23
CA ALA A 351 0.84 -23.19 -2.60
C ALA A 351 -0.28 -22.42 -3.33
N GLY A 352 -0.63 -22.80 -4.56
CA GLY A 352 -1.62 -22.09 -5.37
C GLY A 352 -1.15 -20.68 -5.79
N ILE A 353 0.13 -20.56 -6.13
CA ILE A 353 0.73 -19.31 -6.62
C ILE A 353 0.58 -19.27 -8.14
N ASN A 354 -0.02 -18.19 -8.66
CA ASN A 354 -0.15 -18.00 -10.10
C ASN A 354 1.22 -17.82 -10.77
N THR A 355 1.48 -18.61 -11.80
CA THR A 355 2.68 -18.55 -12.65
C THR A 355 2.39 -17.99 -14.04
N ASP A 356 1.13 -17.69 -14.35
CA ASP A 356 0.72 -17.15 -15.63
C ASP A 356 0.94 -15.63 -15.71
N ASP A 357 1.14 -15.20 -16.95
CA ASP A 357 1.16 -13.81 -17.39
C ASP A 357 -0.22 -13.14 -17.27
N ILE A 358 -0.24 -11.81 -17.09
CA ILE A 358 -1.48 -11.03 -17.05
C ILE A 358 -1.30 -9.71 -17.81
N VAL A 359 -2.20 -9.43 -18.76
CA VAL A 359 -2.34 -8.10 -19.38
C VAL A 359 -3.56 -7.40 -18.79
N ALA A 360 -3.38 -6.19 -18.27
CA ALA A 360 -4.44 -5.32 -17.79
C ALA A 360 -4.67 -4.17 -18.77
N VAL A 361 -5.93 -3.83 -19.02
CA VAL A 361 -6.32 -2.62 -19.76
C VAL A 361 -7.40 -1.89 -18.97
N GLY A 362 -7.19 -0.60 -18.73
CA GLY A 362 -8.11 0.21 -17.93
C GLY A 362 -8.43 1.57 -18.53
N LEU A 363 -9.62 2.07 -18.19
CA LEU A 363 -10.07 3.45 -18.44
C LEU A 363 -10.61 4.02 -17.13
N VAL A 364 -10.00 5.11 -16.67
CA VAL A 364 -10.24 5.67 -15.35
C VAL A 364 -10.81 7.07 -15.48
N TYR A 365 -11.98 7.27 -14.87
CA TYR A 365 -12.48 8.59 -14.52
C TYR A 365 -12.22 8.85 -13.03
N GLN A 366 -11.68 10.02 -12.68
CA GLN A 366 -11.40 10.42 -11.30
C GLN A 366 -11.82 11.87 -11.02
N PHE A 367 -12.20 12.16 -9.77
CA PHE A 367 -12.76 13.44 -9.33
C PHE A 367 -12.42 13.77 -7.88
#